data_AF-I4VQ48-F1
#
_entry.id   AF-I4VQ48-F1
#
_cell.length_a   1.000
_cell.length_b   1.000
_cell.length_c   1.000
_cell.angle_alpha   90.00
_cell.angle_beta   90.00
_cell.angle_gamma   90.00
#
_symmetry.space_group_name_H-M   'P 1'
#
loop_
_entity.id
_entity.type
_entity.pdbx_description
1 polymer ?
#
loop_
_entity_poly.entity_id
_entity_poly.type
_entity_poly.pdbx_seq_one_letter_code
_entity_poly.pdbx_strand_id
1 'polypeptide(L)' 'MVPVAKCGNWFGPYLARAGKFTIGAKGEEVSYANYDEALSALRTMPVPRWRRPNSKGNWGIVTGVRWRRPNELTTP' A
#
# COMPACT_ATOMS: atom_id res chain seq x y z
N MET A 1 5.96 5.30 -9.79
CA MET A 1 6.49 5.36 -8.41
C MET A 1 5.62 4.55 -7.46
N VAL A 2 6.14 4.22 -6.29
CA VAL A 2 5.48 3.42 -5.26
C VAL A 2 5.43 4.22 -3.96
N PRO A 3 4.30 4.25 -3.23
CA PRO A 3 4.20 5.01 -1.99
C PRO A 3 4.93 4.27 -0.86
N VAL A 4 5.63 5.03 -0.03
CA VAL A 4 6.41 4.55 1.11
C VAL A 4 5.94 5.27 2.36
N ALA A 5 5.64 4.49 3.39
CA ALA A 5 5.25 4.96 4.70
C ALA A 5 6.44 5.53 5.49
N LYS A 6 6.14 6.26 6.57
CA LYS A 6 7.16 6.83 7.47
C LYS A 6 8.14 5.79 8.01
N CYS A 7 7.66 4.57 8.27
CA CYS A 7 8.44 3.44 8.75
C CYS A 7 9.22 2.68 7.66
N GLY A 8 9.34 3.23 6.44
CA GLY A 8 10.09 2.61 5.34
C GLY A 8 9.36 1.50 4.58
N ASN A 9 8.30 0.93 5.15
CA ASN A 9 7.42 0.00 4.45
C ASN A 9 6.76 0.67 3.24
N TRP A 10 6.60 -0.09 2.17
CA TRP A 10 6.11 0.41 0.89
C TRP A 10 4.94 -0.43 0.40
N PHE A 11 4.15 0.09 -0.53
CA PHE A 11 3.04 -0.67 -1.11
C PHE A 11 3.55 -1.65 -2.17
N GLY A 12 3.61 -2.95 -1.86
CA GLY A 12 4.15 -3.96 -2.75
C GLY A 12 3.28 -5.20 -2.94
N PRO A 13 3.64 -6.11 -3.88
CA PRO A 13 2.84 -7.29 -4.21
C PRO A 13 2.59 -8.24 -3.03
N TYR A 14 3.51 -8.27 -2.05
CA TYR A 14 3.42 -9.05 -0.82
C TYR A 14 2.27 -8.64 0.13
N LEU A 15 1.60 -7.52 -0.16
CA LEU A 15 0.46 -7.03 0.62
C LEU A 15 -0.89 -7.60 0.18
N ALA A 16 -0.91 -8.50 -0.80
CA ALA A 16 -2.11 -9.21 -1.19
C ALA A 16 -2.64 -10.06 -0.01
N ARG A 17 -3.86 -9.79 0.44
CA ARG A 17 -4.58 -10.60 1.43
C ARG A 17 -5.76 -11.29 0.75
N ALA A 18 -5.77 -12.62 0.76
CA ALA A 18 -6.75 -13.41 0.01
C ALA A 18 -6.86 -12.96 -1.48
N GLY A 19 -5.71 -12.68 -2.10
CA GLY A 19 -5.62 -12.24 -3.50
C GLY A 19 -6.05 -10.80 -3.76
N LYS A 20 -6.27 -9.97 -2.73
CA LYS A 20 -6.72 -8.58 -2.88
C LYS A 20 -5.83 -7.57 -2.15
N PHE A 21 -5.78 -6.37 -2.70
CA PHE A 21 -5.10 -5.20 -2.13
C PHE A 21 -6.14 -4.20 -1.66
N THR A 22 -6.12 -3.85 -0.38
CA THR A 22 -7.05 -2.87 0.20
C THR A 22 -6.36 -1.52 0.37
N ILE A 23 -6.92 -0.49 -0.26
CA ILE A 23 -6.41 0.89 -0.27
C ILE A 23 -7.49 1.88 0.15
N GLY A 24 -7.12 3.10 0.52
CA GLY A 24 -8.04 4.16 0.93
C GLY A 24 -7.98 4.50 2.42
N ALA A 25 -8.69 5.57 2.79
CA ALA A 25 -8.83 5.98 4.18
C ALA A 25 -9.76 5.04 4.96
N LYS A 26 -9.72 5.12 6.30
CA LYS A 26 -10.60 4.32 7.15
C LYS A 26 -12.06 4.67 6.84
N GLY A 27 -12.85 3.69 6.41
CA GLY A 27 -14.25 3.88 6.02
C GLY A 27 -14.47 4.13 4.52
N GLU A 28 -13.41 4.37 3.75
CA GLU A 28 -13.45 4.61 2.29
C GLU A 28 -12.56 3.58 1.57
N GLU A 29 -12.45 2.38 2.13
CA GLU A 29 -11.53 1.36 1.67
C GLU A 29 -12.05 0.67 0.41
N VAL A 30 -11.20 0.59 -0.62
CA VAL A 30 -11.50 -0.10 -1.88
C VAL A 30 -10.52 -1.26 -2.05
N SER A 31 -11.01 -2.39 -2.55
CA SER A 31 -10.20 -3.59 -2.76
C SER A 31 -10.04 -3.91 -4.24
N TYR A 32 -8.80 -4.15 -4.66
CA TYR A 32 -8.42 -4.50 -6.03
C TYR A 32 -7.82 -5.90 -6.07
N ALA A 33 -8.11 -6.69 -7.10
CA ALA A 33 -7.49 -8.00 -7.30
C ALA A 33 -6.11 -7.93 -7.97
N ASN A 34 -5.86 -6.83 -8.70
CA ASN A 34 -4.62 -6.60 -9.43
C ASN A 34 -3.76 -5.55 -8.70
N TYR A 35 -2.46 -5.83 -8.61
CA TYR A 35 -1.49 -4.95 -7.95
C TYR A 35 -1.32 -3.61 -8.69
N ASP A 36 -1.18 -3.64 -10.02
CA ASP A 36 -0.97 -2.46 -10.84
C ASP A 36 -2.20 -1.55 -10.86
N GLU A 37 -3.41 -2.11 -10.83
CA GLU A 37 -4.64 -1.34 -10.65
C GLU A 37 -4.67 -0.64 -9.28
N ALA A 38 -4.38 -1.37 -8.21
CA ALA A 38 -4.32 -0.81 -6.86
C ALA A 38 -3.27 0.30 -6.75
N LEU A 39 -2.09 0.08 -7.35
CA LEU A 39 -1.00 1.06 -7.38
C LEU A 39 -1.38 2.30 -8.20
N SER A 40 -2.10 2.12 -9.32
CA SER A 40 -2.59 3.22 -10.13
C SER A 40 -3.61 4.06 -9.37
N ALA A 41 -4.55 3.43 -8.67
CA ALA A 41 -5.50 4.12 -7.80
C ALA A 41 -4.82 4.86 -6.64
N LEU A 42 -3.79 4.28 -6.02
CA LEU A 42 -3.00 4.98 -4.98
C LEU A 42 -2.32 6.25 -5.51
N ARG A 43 -1.91 6.28 -6.78
CA ARG A 43 -1.28 7.45 -7.40
C ARG A 43 -2.26 8.59 -7.68
N THR A 44 -3.55 8.30 -7.78
CA THR A 44 -4.59 9.34 -7.97
C THR A 44 -5.14 9.88 -6.65
N MET A 45 -4.88 9.21 -5.53
CA MET A 45 -5.29 9.68 -4.20
C MET A 45 -4.45 10.88 -3.75
N PRO A 46 -5.07 11.93 -3.17
CA PRO A 46 -4.34 13.04 -2.56
C PRO A 46 -3.39 12.58 -1.46
N VAL A 47 -3.81 11.56 -0.69
CA VAL A 47 -2.99 10.92 0.34
C VAL A 47 -3.09 9.40 0.19
N PRO A 48 -2.05 8.72 -0.33
CA PRO A 48 -2.08 7.28 -0.55
C PRO A 48 -2.14 6.53 0.78
N ARG A 49 -3.11 5.64 0.92
CA ARG A 49 -3.30 4.81 2.12
C ARG A 49 -3.58 3.37 1.75
N TRP A 50 -3.01 2.43 2.50
CA TRP A 50 -3.21 1.00 2.24
C TRP A 50 -3.16 0.17 3.51
N ARG A 51 -3.74 -1.02 3.46
CA ARG A 51 -3.68 -2.01 4.54
C ARG A 51 -2.39 -2.82 4.47
N ARG A 52 -1.77 -3.08 5.63
CA ARG A 52 -0.65 -4.01 5.76
C ARG A 52 -0.62 -4.69 7.13
N PRO A 53 0.02 -5.87 7.29
CA PRO A 53 0.22 -6.45 8.61
C PRO A 53 1.21 -5.61 9.44
N ASN A 54 1.01 -5.56 10.75
CA ASN A 54 2.00 -5.09 11.71
C ASN A 54 2.79 -6.28 12.31
N SER A 55 3.73 -5.99 13.21
CA SER A 55 4.54 -7.02 13.89
C SER A 55 3.73 -8.03 14.72
N LYS A 56 2.48 -7.71 15.05
CA LYS A 56 1.53 -8.61 15.73
C LYS A 56 0.59 -9.35 14.76
N GLY A 57 0.81 -9.23 13.45
CA GLY A 57 -0.05 -9.82 12.41
C GLY A 57 -1.38 -9.08 12.16
N ASN A 58 -1.65 -8.00 12.89
CA ASN A 58 -2.87 -7.22 12.71
C ASN A 58 -2.76 -6.31 11.48
N TRP A 59 -3.81 -6.25 10.68
CA TRP A 59 -3.84 -5.45 9.46
C TRP A 59 -4.34 -4.04 9.71
N GLY A 60 -3.43 -3.07 9.70
CA GLY A 60 -3.73 -1.65 9.90
C GLY A 60 -3.59 -0.85 8.61
N ILE A 61 -4.24 0.32 8.57
CA ILE A 61 -4.04 1.30 7.50
C ILE A 61 -2.76 2.08 7.79
N VAL A 62 -1.91 2.21 6.77
CA VAL A 62 -0.75 3.08 6.81
C VAL A 62 -0.88 4.18 5.76
N THR A 63 -0.24 5.32 6.01
CA THR A 63 -0.19 6.46 5.08
C THR A 63 1.18 6.52 4.41
N GLY A 64 1.17 6.67 3.08
CA GLY A 64 2.37 6.97 2.30
C GLY A 64 2.76 8.43 2.46
N VAL A 65 4.03 8.67 2.79
CA VAL A 65 4.58 10.02 3.02
C VAL A 65 5.61 10.43 1.98
N ARG A 66 6.08 9.48 1.16
CA ARG A 66 7.03 9.71 0.07
C ARG A 66 6.81 8.71 -1.06
N TRP A 67 7.26 9.06 -2.25
CA TRP A 67 7.22 8.19 -3.44
C TRP A 67 8.64 7.76 -3.80
N ARG A 68 8.83 6.49 -4.17
CA ARG A 68 10.13 5.96 -4.63
C ARG A 68 10.00 5.19 -5.94
N ARG A 69 11.11 5.03 -6.65
CA ARG A 69 11.15 4.16 -7.84
C ARG A 69 11.24 2.69 -7.39
N PRO A 70 10.60 1.74 -8.09
CA PRO A 70 10.65 0.32 -7.71
C PRO A 70 12.08 -0.24 -7.60
N ASN A 71 13.00 0.19 -8.45
CA ASN A 71 14.40 -0.23 -8.43
C ASN A 71 15.21 0.31 -7.22
N GLU A 72 14.67 1.27 -6.48
CA GLU A 72 15.26 1.81 -5.23
C GLU A 72 14.71 1.12 -3.98
N LEU A 73 13.77 0.18 -4.16
CA LEU A 73 13.14 -0.57 -3.07
C LEU A 73 13.79 -1.95 -2.99
N THR A 74 14.47 -2.21 -1.88
CA THR A 74 14.86 -3.56 -1.52
C THR A 74 13.61 -4.35 -1.11
N THR A 75 13.58 -5.64 -1.44
CA THR A 75 12.54 -6.56 -0.94
C THR A 75 12.46 -6.41 0.59
N PRO A 76 11.26 -6.21 1.17
CA PRO A 76 11.08 -5.96 2.60
C PRO A 76 11.51 -7.13 3.48
#